data_AF-H8Z9G2-F1
#
_entry.id   AF-H8Z9G2-F1
#
_cell.length_a   1.000
_cell.length_b   1.000
_cell.length_c   1.000
_cell.angle_alpha   90.00
_cell.angle_beta   90.00
_cell.angle_gamma   90.00
#
_symmetry.space_group_name_H-M   'P 1'
#
loop_
_entity.id
_entity.type
_entity.pdbx_description
1 polymer ?
#
loop_
_entity_poly.entity_id
_entity_poly.type
_entity_poly.pdbx_seq_one_letter_code
_entity_poly.pdbx_strand_id
1 'polypeptide(L)'
;MEGIKRPHQKPTLITMNTAILYLFECFMYHPEDSEYVLTHLPRSASNALKKFFTNYPTPHATIKGKVLHEWNGVVSNLLEGMVEYTDENRTNLKPGLLNMFTAICVLSGMYPLVKHDLMRLREMAREKKNLKSIYSKVSRQMEDLFIKISGYGKNGSRSSEIYSESTPTVRPNLDIKVNFVGMDELIVQTDQIELFGDLTLSYTQDGLEESLELNIRENNMYVFYPNSKRNRMSSFTYELFTYIAKNLSSRRNMAELALANYIQYQLRVFNCEDDTLIKTLSQEARQITKGTHHGLERFFMIGPIYQYNYKKNIAICVLMNDLKNTLFNNTPSIRMVSNIIGSIIPHTEALQKELLSILFYAANYENLYPNIYISSQISKHYKLDEYTVIKLLDYLAHLESVEGILKCLSIYLNIGEYPIIHCLFHLLELAPLHVKQRMLACLTIGGKTIKHLNDLENTAKDARAKARAKAGVKCIPGEDVQNANLFWLIWMSIACHEAPVYAIVIKGCYDSVKFQNNKIDTGVDHYLQYSANSLYTLTRMKRHLCIQFIRKSNDKFLAIRKIFEDRIAKEKHLLEIRKKLLS
;
A
#
# COMPACT_ATOMS: atom_id res chain seq x y z
N MET A 1 -30.86 13.32 9.25
CA MET A 1 -29.96 12.21 9.63
C MET A 1 -28.68 12.34 8.83
N GLU A 2 -27.77 13.21 9.29
CA GLU A 2 -26.43 13.34 8.73
C GLU A 2 -25.53 12.27 9.37
N GLY A 3 -25.61 11.05 8.86
CA GLY A 3 -24.56 10.08 9.11
C GLY A 3 -23.30 10.57 8.38
N ILE A 4 -22.21 10.77 9.12
CA ILE A 4 -20.88 11.06 8.57
C ILE A 4 -20.53 9.91 7.62
N LYS A 5 -20.79 10.11 6.32
CA LYS A 5 -20.40 9.19 5.25
C LYS A 5 -18.87 9.22 5.19
N ARG A 6 -18.22 8.13 5.64
CA ARG A 6 -16.78 7.94 5.43
C ARG A 6 -16.61 7.34 4.03
N PRO A 7 -16.13 8.11 3.04
CA PRO A 7 -15.88 7.56 1.73
C PRO A 7 -14.66 6.63 1.79
N HIS A 8 -14.61 5.64 0.89
CA HIS A 8 -13.65 4.55 0.82
C HIS A 8 -12.23 4.92 1.30
N GLN A 9 -11.82 4.36 2.45
CA GLN A 9 -10.47 4.54 2.95
C GLN A 9 -9.65 3.30 2.61
N LYS A 10 -8.58 3.51 1.83
CA LYS A 10 -7.49 2.54 1.67
C LYS A 10 -6.95 2.10 3.03
N PRO A 11 -6.26 0.95 3.11
CA PRO A 11 -5.48 0.57 4.29
C PRO A 11 -4.70 1.78 4.81
N THR A 12 -5.05 2.22 6.01
CA THR A 12 -4.29 3.24 6.71
C THR A 12 -3.38 2.51 7.68
N LEU A 13 -2.08 2.65 7.51
CA LEU A 13 -1.13 2.10 8.47
C LEU A 13 -1.28 2.83 9.80
N ILE A 14 -1.39 2.07 10.88
CA ILE A 14 -1.68 2.54 12.22
C ILE A 14 -0.81 1.81 13.25
N THR A 15 -0.75 2.36 14.46
CA THR A 15 -0.17 1.67 15.62
C THR A 15 -1.22 0.85 16.35
N MET A 16 -0.78 -0.07 17.21
CA MET A 16 -1.68 -0.81 18.12
C MET A 16 -2.50 0.14 19.00
N ASN A 17 -1.86 1.19 19.54
CA ASN A 17 -2.55 2.24 20.30
C ASN A 17 -3.73 2.83 19.50
N THR A 18 -3.49 3.19 18.24
CA THR A 18 -4.51 3.79 17.36
C THR A 18 -5.62 2.80 17.01
N ALA A 19 -5.31 1.51 16.82
CA ALA A 19 -6.30 0.47 16.58
C ALA A 19 -7.28 0.35 17.75
N ILE A 20 -6.77 0.35 18.98
CA ILE A 20 -7.59 0.28 20.19
C ILE A 20 -8.46 1.53 20.33
N LEU A 21 -7.97 2.73 19.96
CA LEU A 21 -8.79 3.94 19.92
C LEU A 21 -9.99 3.76 18.99
N TYR A 22 -9.77 3.34 17.74
CA TYR A 22 -10.87 3.11 16.79
C TYR A 22 -11.91 2.13 17.32
N LEU A 23 -11.47 1.04 17.98
CA LEU A 23 -12.37 0.08 18.60
C LEU A 23 -13.22 0.72 19.71
N PHE A 24 -12.61 1.47 20.63
CA PHE A 24 -13.37 2.18 21.68
C PHE A 24 -14.28 3.28 21.11
N GLU A 25 -13.86 4.01 20.07
CA GLU A 25 -14.75 4.95 19.38
C GLU A 25 -16.00 4.23 18.87
N CYS A 26 -15.86 3.02 18.32
CA CYS A 26 -17.02 2.24 17.88
C CYS A 26 -17.86 1.68 19.04
N PHE A 27 -17.24 1.30 20.17
CA PHE A 27 -17.97 0.76 21.32
C PHE A 27 -18.77 1.83 22.07
N MET A 28 -18.21 3.03 22.21
CA MET A 28 -18.79 4.08 23.06
C MET A 28 -19.80 4.95 22.29
N TYR A 29 -19.76 4.99 20.96
CA TYR A 29 -20.56 5.93 20.17
C TYR A 29 -22.07 5.62 20.24
N HIS A 30 -22.87 6.64 20.55
CA HIS A 30 -24.34 6.65 20.46
C HIS A 30 -24.78 7.37 19.18
N PRO A 31 -25.36 6.67 18.19
CA PRO A 31 -25.81 7.31 16.95
C PRO A 31 -26.90 8.37 17.17
N GLU A 32 -27.84 8.13 18.08
CA GLU A 32 -28.93 9.09 18.37
C GLU A 32 -28.43 10.36 19.06
N ASP A 33 -27.61 10.24 20.11
CA ASP A 33 -27.04 11.39 20.82
C ASP A 33 -25.89 12.06 20.06
N SER A 34 -25.36 11.40 19.01
CA SER A 34 -24.17 11.81 18.26
C SER A 34 -22.91 12.00 19.12
N GLU A 35 -22.87 11.33 20.28
CA GLU A 35 -21.83 11.46 21.31
C GLU A 35 -21.41 10.09 21.86
N TYR A 36 -20.27 10.04 22.56
CA TYR A 36 -19.78 8.88 23.28
C TYR A 36 -20.45 8.76 24.64
N VAL A 37 -21.04 7.60 24.91
CA VAL A 37 -21.70 7.28 26.17
C VAL A 37 -20.84 6.31 26.95
N LEU A 38 -20.63 6.59 28.24
CA LEU A 38 -19.73 5.81 29.12
C LEU A 38 -20.46 5.11 30.28
N THR A 39 -21.77 5.31 30.40
CA THR A 39 -22.58 4.85 31.54
C THR A 39 -22.65 3.32 31.67
N HIS A 40 -22.44 2.60 30.57
CA HIS A 40 -22.44 1.14 30.53
C HIS A 40 -21.10 0.53 30.95
N LEU A 41 -20.01 1.32 31.02
CA LEU A 41 -18.72 0.81 31.47
C LEU A 41 -18.73 0.53 32.98
N PRO A 42 -18.09 -0.55 33.45
CA PRO A 42 -18.05 -0.86 34.86
C PRO A 42 -17.27 0.21 35.64
N ARG A 43 -17.51 0.26 36.96
CA ARG A 43 -16.78 1.17 37.85
C ARG A 43 -15.25 0.94 37.80
N SER A 44 -14.84 -0.31 37.59
CA SER A 44 -13.44 -0.75 37.43
C SER A 44 -12.78 -0.28 36.13
N ALA A 45 -13.53 0.25 35.15
CA ALA A 45 -12.93 0.79 33.93
C ALA A 45 -12.01 1.98 34.23
N SER A 46 -10.92 2.08 33.47
CA SER A 46 -9.85 3.05 33.66
C SER A 46 -10.36 4.48 33.75
N ASN A 47 -9.94 5.21 34.78
CA ASN A 47 -10.25 6.63 34.92
C ASN A 47 -9.64 7.45 33.77
N ALA A 48 -8.49 7.03 33.23
CA ALA A 48 -7.88 7.70 32.08
C ALA A 48 -8.74 7.53 30.81
N LEU A 49 -9.28 6.33 30.59
CA LEU A 49 -10.23 6.06 29.49
C LEU A 49 -11.46 6.95 29.61
N LYS A 50 -12.09 6.97 30.80
CA LYS A 50 -13.30 7.80 31.04
C LYS A 50 -13.00 9.27 30.80
N LYS A 51 -11.92 9.80 31.38
CA LYS A 51 -11.51 11.20 31.22
C LYS A 51 -11.25 11.56 29.76
N PHE A 52 -10.64 10.66 29.00
CA PHE A 52 -10.38 10.90 27.58
C PHE A 52 -11.69 11.09 26.79
N PHE A 53 -12.63 10.15 26.89
CA PHE A 53 -13.90 10.26 26.18
C PHE A 53 -14.83 11.36 26.71
N THR A 54 -14.69 11.76 27.97
CA THR A 54 -15.35 12.98 28.49
C THR A 54 -14.77 14.27 27.89
N ASN A 55 -13.44 14.33 27.70
CA ASN A 55 -12.79 15.49 27.08
C ASN A 55 -13.02 15.57 25.56
N TYR A 56 -13.30 14.43 24.93
CA TYR A 56 -13.56 14.31 23.50
C TYR A 56 -14.89 13.57 23.25
N PRO A 57 -16.04 14.20 23.50
CA PRO A 57 -17.34 13.51 23.56
C PRO A 57 -17.92 13.14 22.20
N THR A 58 -17.42 13.67 21.09
CA THR A 58 -17.97 13.42 19.75
C THR A 58 -16.96 12.73 18.84
N PRO A 59 -17.41 11.93 17.85
CA PRO A 59 -16.51 11.34 16.87
C PRO A 59 -15.68 12.35 16.11
N HIS A 60 -14.41 12.01 15.93
CA HIS A 60 -13.51 12.81 15.12
C HIS A 60 -13.63 12.38 13.66
N ALA A 61 -13.83 13.33 12.74
CA ALA A 61 -13.64 13.07 11.31
C ALA A 61 -12.19 12.64 10.99
N THR A 62 -11.23 13.06 11.83
CA THR A 62 -9.82 12.66 11.78
C THR A 62 -9.18 12.81 13.15
N ILE A 63 -8.49 11.78 13.64
CA ILE A 63 -7.71 11.85 14.88
C ILE A 63 -6.49 12.78 14.66
N LYS A 64 -6.48 13.92 15.34
CA LYS A 64 -5.38 14.89 15.28
C LYS A 64 -4.22 14.48 16.20
N GLY A 65 -3.01 14.99 15.93
CA GLY A 65 -1.81 14.67 16.72
C GLY A 65 -1.97 14.91 18.23
N LYS A 66 -2.68 15.97 18.65
CA LYS A 66 -2.98 16.22 20.07
C LYS A 66 -3.87 15.12 20.68
N VAL A 67 -4.95 14.75 20.00
CA VAL A 67 -5.87 13.70 20.44
C VAL A 67 -5.14 12.36 20.54
N LEU A 68 -4.31 12.04 19.54
CA LEU A 68 -3.50 10.82 19.55
C LEU A 68 -2.44 10.82 20.67
N HIS A 69 -1.82 11.97 20.94
CA HIS A 69 -0.85 12.10 22.03
C HIS A 69 -1.51 11.89 23.40
N GLU A 70 -2.67 12.50 23.65
CA GLU A 70 -3.43 12.28 24.88
C GLU A 70 -3.92 10.83 24.98
N TRP A 71 -4.35 10.23 23.87
CA TRP A 71 -4.71 8.81 23.81
C TRP A 71 -3.53 7.89 24.14
N ASN A 72 -2.33 8.18 23.62
CA ASN A 72 -1.13 7.41 23.96
C ASN A 72 -0.88 7.42 25.47
N GLY A 73 -1.18 8.53 26.16
CA GLY A 73 -1.16 8.60 27.62
C GLY A 73 -2.16 7.66 28.31
N VAL A 74 -3.32 7.39 27.70
CA VAL A 74 -4.35 6.46 28.24
C VAL A 74 -3.87 5.01 28.22
N VAL A 75 -3.17 4.62 27.15
CA VAL A 75 -2.73 3.23 26.93
C VAL A 75 -1.29 2.98 27.41
N SER A 76 -0.61 4.00 27.91
CA SER A 76 0.74 3.88 28.47
C SER A 76 0.71 3.29 29.88
N ASN A 77 1.75 2.56 30.26
CA ASN A 77 1.97 2.08 31.64
C ASN A 77 0.79 1.28 32.25
N LEU A 78 0.01 0.56 31.44
CA LEU A 78 -0.98 -0.40 31.93
C LEU A 78 -0.25 -1.52 32.70
N LEU A 79 -0.26 -1.44 34.04
CA LEU A 79 0.44 -2.36 34.95
C LEU A 79 -0.25 -3.71 35.06
N GLU A 80 -1.57 -3.73 34.90
CA GLU A 80 -2.37 -4.95 34.91
C GLU A 80 -2.35 -5.62 33.52
N GLY A 81 -2.60 -6.92 33.47
CA GLY A 81 -2.90 -7.59 32.20
C GLY A 81 -1.84 -8.54 31.65
N MET A 82 -0.56 -8.39 32.02
CA MET A 82 0.57 -8.79 31.17
C MET A 82 0.51 -8.07 29.80
N VAL A 83 0.16 -6.78 29.80
CA VAL A 83 0.19 -5.93 28.60
C VAL A 83 1.65 -5.65 28.22
N GLU A 84 1.97 -5.91 26.96
CA GLU A 84 3.33 -5.80 26.42
C GLU A 84 3.53 -4.52 25.60
N TYR A 85 4.75 -3.99 25.66
CA TYR A 85 5.17 -2.75 25.01
C TYR A 85 6.40 -2.97 24.15
N THR A 86 6.55 -2.18 23.10
CA THR A 86 7.74 -2.21 22.23
C THR A 86 8.93 -1.46 22.83
N ASP A 87 8.69 -0.53 23.74
CA ASP A 87 9.69 0.34 24.35
C ASP A 87 9.72 0.22 25.88
N GLU A 88 10.89 0.45 26.46
CA GLU A 88 11.12 0.43 27.91
C GLU A 88 10.30 1.48 28.67
N ASN A 89 9.99 2.60 28.01
CA ASN A 89 9.15 3.67 28.58
C ASN A 89 7.65 3.30 28.60
N ARG A 90 7.28 2.14 28.03
CA ARG A 90 5.92 1.59 27.99
C ARG A 90 4.90 2.57 27.42
N THR A 91 5.28 3.19 26.31
CA THR A 91 4.45 4.18 25.59
C THR A 91 3.74 3.61 24.37
N ASN A 92 4.32 2.60 23.72
CA ASN A 92 3.74 1.97 22.53
C ASN A 92 3.48 0.49 22.78
N LEU A 93 2.23 0.07 22.58
CA LEU A 93 1.84 -1.33 22.73
C LEU A 93 2.47 -2.20 21.65
N LYS A 94 2.93 -3.39 22.04
CA LYS A 94 3.44 -4.40 21.11
C LYS A 94 2.32 -4.92 20.20
N PRO A 95 2.52 -5.03 18.87
CA PRO A 95 1.52 -5.58 17.96
C PRO A 95 1.16 -7.03 18.30
N GLY A 96 -0.12 -7.39 18.15
CA GLY A 96 -0.63 -8.69 18.54
C GLY A 96 -2.09 -8.72 18.98
N LEU A 97 -2.84 -9.74 18.56
CA LEU A 97 -4.26 -9.89 18.88
C LEU A 97 -4.52 -10.18 20.37
N LEU A 98 -3.75 -11.06 21.01
CA LEU A 98 -3.87 -11.37 22.43
C LEU A 98 -3.45 -10.18 23.29
N ASN A 99 -2.38 -9.47 22.91
CA ASN A 99 -1.99 -8.23 23.58
C ASN A 99 -3.07 -7.14 23.42
N MET A 100 -3.63 -6.96 22.22
CA MET A 100 -4.76 -6.05 21.97
C MET A 100 -5.96 -6.40 22.86
N PHE A 101 -6.36 -7.67 22.87
CA PHE A 101 -7.48 -8.13 23.66
C PHE A 101 -7.25 -7.87 25.15
N THR A 102 -6.05 -8.16 25.64
CA THR A 102 -5.63 -7.87 27.03
C THR A 102 -5.75 -6.38 27.36
N ALA A 103 -5.21 -5.50 26.51
CA ALA A 103 -5.24 -4.05 26.75
C ALA A 103 -6.67 -3.50 26.78
N ILE A 104 -7.55 -3.95 25.88
CA ILE A 104 -8.98 -3.57 25.88
C ILE A 104 -9.64 -4.02 27.20
N CYS A 105 -9.35 -5.23 27.68
CA CYS A 105 -9.90 -5.75 28.93
C CYS A 105 -9.44 -4.93 30.15
N VAL A 106 -8.17 -4.53 30.20
CA VAL A 106 -7.64 -3.70 31.28
C VAL A 106 -8.29 -2.32 31.27
N LEU A 107 -8.35 -1.67 30.09
CA LEU A 107 -8.93 -0.33 29.94
C LEU A 107 -10.43 -0.30 30.29
N SER A 108 -11.17 -1.31 29.85
CA SER A 108 -12.60 -1.44 30.13
C SER A 108 -12.93 -1.98 31.52
N GLY A 109 -11.94 -2.36 32.33
CA GLY A 109 -12.16 -2.91 33.68
C GLY A 109 -12.70 -4.35 33.68
N MET A 110 -12.62 -5.05 32.55
CA MET A 110 -13.12 -6.42 32.33
C MET A 110 -12.04 -7.49 32.55
N TYR A 111 -10.77 -7.11 32.66
CA TYR A 111 -9.65 -8.05 32.79
C TYR A 111 -9.82 -9.12 33.89
N PRO A 112 -10.29 -8.79 35.11
CA PRO A 112 -10.50 -9.81 36.15
C PRO A 112 -11.46 -10.93 35.73
N LEU A 113 -12.44 -10.65 34.87
CA LEU A 113 -13.45 -11.61 34.42
C LEU A 113 -12.92 -12.56 33.34
N VAL A 114 -11.91 -12.13 32.56
CA VAL A 114 -11.41 -12.89 31.40
C VAL A 114 -9.96 -13.36 31.56
N LYS A 115 -9.32 -13.04 32.69
CA LYS A 115 -7.90 -13.36 32.96
C LYS A 115 -7.56 -14.83 32.73
N HIS A 116 -8.36 -15.74 33.31
CA HIS A 116 -8.12 -17.18 33.19
C HIS A 116 -8.27 -17.68 31.74
N ASP A 117 -9.24 -17.14 31.01
CA ASP A 117 -9.45 -17.47 29.61
C ASP A 117 -8.31 -16.97 28.72
N LEU A 118 -7.84 -15.72 28.92
CA LEU A 118 -6.68 -15.17 28.24
C LEU A 118 -5.40 -15.97 28.50
N MET A 119 -5.16 -16.38 29.76
CA MET A 119 -4.04 -17.23 30.11
C MET A 119 -4.11 -18.59 29.40
N ARG A 120 -5.29 -19.23 29.41
CA ARG A 120 -5.52 -20.49 28.71
C ARG A 120 -5.32 -20.36 27.20
N LEU A 121 -5.74 -19.25 26.58
CA LEU A 121 -5.51 -18.99 25.16
C LEU A 121 -4.02 -18.88 24.84
N ARG A 122 -3.25 -18.16 25.68
CA ARG A 122 -1.79 -18.06 25.54
C ARG A 122 -1.10 -19.42 25.70
N GLU A 123 -1.55 -20.25 26.64
CA GLU A 123 -1.06 -21.63 26.81
C GLU A 123 -1.39 -22.51 25.60
N MET A 124 -2.63 -22.48 25.11
CA MET A 124 -3.01 -23.24 23.91
C MET A 124 -2.16 -22.83 22.69
N ALA A 125 -1.84 -21.55 22.58
CA ALA A 125 -0.96 -21.03 21.55
C ALA A 125 0.50 -21.52 21.74
N ARG A 126 1.00 -21.62 22.98
CA ARG A 126 2.32 -22.24 23.33
C ARG A 126 2.40 -23.70 22.93
N GLU A 127 1.33 -24.44 23.18
CA GLU A 127 1.24 -25.86 22.84
C GLU A 127 1.06 -26.10 21.33
N LYS A 128 1.04 -25.04 20.50
CA LYS A 128 0.78 -25.11 19.05
C LYS A 128 -0.46 -25.94 18.72
N LYS A 129 -1.48 -25.86 19.57
CA LYS A 129 -2.78 -26.49 19.29
C LYS A 129 -3.36 -25.92 18.00
N ASN A 130 -4.32 -26.65 17.42
CA ASN A 130 -4.94 -26.29 16.15
C ASN A 130 -5.30 -24.79 16.09
N LEU A 131 -4.61 -24.03 15.22
CA LEU A 131 -4.72 -22.57 15.12
C LEU A 131 -6.16 -22.14 14.86
N LYS A 132 -6.87 -22.83 13.96
CA LYS A 132 -8.28 -22.55 13.67
C LYS A 132 -9.16 -22.65 14.92
N SER A 133 -8.88 -23.62 15.80
CA SER A 133 -9.56 -23.74 17.10
C SER A 133 -9.24 -22.56 18.01
N ILE A 134 -7.98 -22.13 18.09
CA ILE A 134 -7.57 -20.97 18.90
C ILE A 134 -8.27 -19.70 18.39
N TYR A 135 -8.16 -19.37 17.10
CA TYR A 135 -8.82 -18.21 16.51
C TYR A 135 -10.33 -18.22 16.74
N SER A 136 -11.01 -19.38 16.61
CA SER A 136 -12.44 -19.47 16.87
C SER A 136 -12.83 -19.13 18.32
N LYS A 137 -11.98 -19.50 19.30
CA LYS A 137 -12.19 -19.18 20.70
C LYS A 137 -11.92 -17.71 20.99
N VAL A 138 -10.84 -17.16 20.43
CA VAL A 138 -10.52 -15.73 20.54
C VAL A 138 -11.68 -14.91 19.95
N SER A 139 -12.19 -15.28 18.76
CA SER A 139 -13.34 -14.63 18.12
C SER A 139 -14.53 -14.53 19.05
N ARG A 140 -14.94 -15.68 19.61
CA ARG A 140 -16.12 -15.74 20.47
C ARG A 140 -15.94 -14.91 21.74
N GLN A 141 -14.77 -14.97 22.37
CA GLN A 141 -14.51 -14.21 23.59
C GLN A 141 -14.41 -12.71 23.33
N MET A 142 -13.82 -12.30 22.21
CA MET A 142 -13.80 -10.89 21.80
C MET A 142 -15.20 -10.39 21.45
N GLU A 143 -16.01 -11.19 20.73
CA GLU A 143 -17.41 -10.87 20.44
C GLU A 143 -18.21 -10.65 21.73
N ASP A 144 -18.15 -11.61 22.66
CA ASP A 144 -18.84 -11.52 23.95
C ASP A 144 -18.38 -10.30 24.76
N LEU A 145 -17.08 -9.99 24.73
CA LEU A 145 -16.54 -8.80 25.39
C LEU A 145 -17.05 -7.52 24.73
N PHE A 146 -16.98 -7.43 23.41
CA PHE A 146 -17.35 -6.22 22.66
C PHE A 146 -18.84 -5.91 22.81
N ILE A 147 -19.69 -6.93 22.84
CA ILE A 147 -21.12 -6.78 23.17
C ILE A 147 -21.28 -6.18 24.58
N LYS A 148 -20.57 -6.71 25.59
CA LYS A 148 -20.63 -6.19 26.97
C LYS A 148 -20.13 -4.74 27.09
N ILE A 149 -18.98 -4.45 26.49
CA ILE A 149 -18.34 -3.13 26.56
C ILE A 149 -19.11 -2.10 25.74
N SER A 150 -19.81 -2.47 24.67
CA SER A 150 -20.56 -1.52 23.87
C SER A 150 -21.92 -1.14 24.48
N GLY A 151 -22.36 -1.83 25.53
CA GLY A 151 -23.64 -1.58 26.18
C GLY A 151 -24.86 -2.07 25.39
N TYR A 152 -24.67 -2.91 24.37
CA TYR A 152 -25.76 -3.48 23.57
C TYR A 152 -26.12 -4.88 24.09
N GLY A 153 -27.38 -5.10 24.45
CA GLY A 153 -27.90 -6.43 24.76
C GLY A 153 -28.34 -7.14 23.49
N LYS A 154 -28.00 -8.42 23.31
CA LYS A 154 -28.64 -9.26 22.29
C LYS A 154 -30.16 -9.24 22.54
N ASN A 155 -30.95 -8.88 21.52
CA ASN A 155 -32.39 -9.11 21.52
C ASN A 155 -32.63 -10.59 21.79
N GLY A 156 -33.09 -10.92 23.01
CA GLY A 156 -33.46 -12.28 23.39
C GLY A 156 -32.36 -13.07 24.09
N SER A 157 -32.07 -12.75 25.36
CA SER A 157 -32.05 -13.72 26.45
C SER A 157 -31.98 -13.00 27.78
N ARG A 158 -33.01 -13.21 28.60
CA ARG A 158 -33.02 -12.87 30.03
C ARG A 158 -31.87 -13.59 30.73
N SER A 159 -30.87 -12.84 31.16
CA SER A 159 -30.07 -13.14 32.35
C SER A 159 -29.77 -11.80 33.01
N SER A 160 -30.63 -11.34 33.90
CA SER A 160 -30.53 -11.61 35.34
C SER A 160 -29.42 -10.79 35.98
N GLU A 161 -29.86 -9.67 36.57
CA GLU A 161 -29.39 -9.15 37.86
C GLU A 161 -27.88 -9.12 38.08
N ILE A 162 -27.23 -8.01 37.68
CA ILE A 162 -26.39 -7.18 38.53
C ILE A 162 -26.41 -5.79 37.86
N TYR A 163 -26.70 -4.73 38.63
CA TYR A 163 -26.90 -3.32 38.23
C TYR A 163 -28.34 -2.91 37.87
N SER A 164 -29.14 -2.56 38.89
CA SER A 164 -30.21 -1.55 38.83
C SER A 164 -29.78 -0.38 39.74
N GLU A 165 -30.18 0.89 39.58
CA GLU A 165 -31.33 1.49 38.92
C GLU A 165 -30.92 2.79 38.19
N SER A 166 -30.91 2.75 36.86
CA SER A 166 -31.25 3.88 35.99
C SER A 166 -31.54 3.24 34.65
N THR A 167 -32.71 3.58 34.10
CA THR A 167 -33.31 3.05 32.86
C THR A 167 -32.31 2.45 31.86
N PRO A 168 -32.42 1.15 31.49
CA PRO A 168 -31.56 0.59 30.47
C PRO A 168 -31.99 1.20 29.13
N THR A 169 -31.17 2.11 28.61
CA THR A 169 -31.22 2.53 27.20
C THR A 169 -30.77 1.35 26.35
N VAL A 170 -31.67 0.38 26.18
CA VAL A 170 -31.49 -0.74 25.27
C VAL A 170 -31.52 -0.18 23.86
N ARG A 171 -30.38 -0.19 23.18
CA ARG A 171 -30.29 0.13 21.75
C ARG A 171 -30.64 -1.14 20.95
N PRO A 172 -31.78 -1.22 20.26
CA PRO A 172 -32.12 -2.38 19.46
C PRO A 172 -31.21 -2.47 18.21
N ASN A 173 -30.91 -3.69 17.77
CA ASN A 173 -30.30 -4.01 16.48
C ASN A 173 -28.82 -3.57 16.32
N LEU A 174 -27.92 -4.05 17.17
CA LEU A 174 -26.47 -4.07 16.86
C LEU A 174 -25.95 -5.50 16.91
N ASP A 175 -25.69 -6.09 15.74
CA ASP A 175 -25.00 -7.37 15.61
C ASP A 175 -23.50 -7.10 15.48
N ILE A 176 -22.72 -7.42 16.52
CA ILE A 176 -21.26 -7.37 16.50
C ILE A 176 -20.77 -8.77 16.12
N LYS A 177 -20.11 -8.87 14.95
CA LYS A 177 -19.41 -10.10 14.55
C LYS A 177 -17.93 -9.85 14.48
N VAL A 178 -17.17 -10.74 15.13
CA VAL A 178 -15.72 -10.78 15.09
C VAL A 178 -15.31 -11.96 14.22
N ASN A 179 -14.71 -11.68 13.06
CA ASN A 179 -14.19 -12.71 12.15
C ASN A 179 -12.68 -12.57 11.96
N PHE A 180 -12.01 -13.72 11.81
CA PHE A 180 -10.60 -13.79 11.46
C PHE A 180 -10.39 -14.36 10.06
N VAL A 181 -9.72 -13.60 9.19
CA VAL A 181 -9.30 -13.99 7.84
C VAL A 181 -7.76 -13.91 7.76
N GLY A 182 -7.13 -14.70 6.88
CA GLY A 182 -5.68 -14.64 6.67
C GLY A 182 -4.88 -14.97 7.93
N MET A 183 -5.08 -16.19 8.47
CA MET A 183 -4.37 -16.69 9.65
C MET A 183 -2.89 -16.91 9.34
N ASP A 184 -2.10 -15.85 9.45
CA ASP A 184 -0.65 -15.92 9.25
C ASP A 184 0.05 -16.10 10.60
N GLU A 185 0.86 -17.17 10.68
CA GLU A 185 1.97 -17.42 11.60
C GLU A 185 1.80 -17.18 13.12
N LEU A 186 2.12 -18.22 13.89
CA LEU A 186 2.41 -18.11 15.31
C LEU A 186 3.89 -17.75 15.48
N ILE A 187 4.20 -16.50 15.79
CA ILE A 187 5.59 -16.10 16.03
C ILE A 187 5.94 -16.44 17.48
N VAL A 188 6.89 -17.35 17.63
CA VAL A 188 7.54 -17.67 18.91
C VAL A 188 8.96 -17.15 18.82
N GLN A 189 9.17 -15.90 19.21
CA GLN A 189 10.51 -15.39 19.47
C GLN A 189 10.60 -15.05 20.96
N THR A 190 11.60 -15.63 21.63
CA THR A 190 12.00 -15.32 23.01
C THR A 190 10.81 -15.30 24.01
N ASP A 191 10.24 -16.47 24.31
CA ASP A 191 9.17 -16.70 25.30
C ASP A 191 7.80 -16.04 25.10
N GLN A 192 7.61 -15.26 24.03
CA GLN A 192 6.36 -14.56 23.75
C GLN A 192 5.58 -15.19 22.60
N ILE A 193 4.27 -15.34 22.82
CA ILE A 193 3.35 -15.94 21.85
C ILE A 193 2.21 -14.99 21.58
N GLU A 194 2.07 -14.69 20.31
CA GLU A 194 1.14 -13.71 19.80
C GLU A 194 0.46 -14.23 18.53
N LEU A 195 -0.75 -13.74 18.28
CA LEU A 195 -1.58 -14.12 17.14
C LEU A 195 -1.72 -12.93 16.18
N PHE A 196 -1.59 -13.21 14.88
CA PHE A 196 -1.67 -12.23 13.79
C PHE A 196 -2.71 -12.64 12.75
N GLY A 197 -3.39 -11.66 12.17
CA GLY A 197 -4.47 -11.91 11.23
C GLY A 197 -5.37 -10.71 11.07
N ASP A 198 -6.46 -10.90 10.34
CA ASP A 198 -7.38 -9.83 9.99
C ASP A 198 -8.60 -9.90 10.88
N LEU A 199 -8.79 -8.90 11.74
CA LEU A 199 -9.93 -8.74 12.63
C LEU A 199 -11.01 -7.91 11.92
N THR A 200 -12.11 -8.53 11.53
CA THR A 200 -13.28 -7.80 11.00
C THR A 200 -14.34 -7.64 12.07
N LEU A 201 -14.77 -6.40 12.29
CA LEU A 201 -15.82 -5.97 13.19
C LEU A 201 -16.98 -5.42 12.35
N SER A 202 -18.09 -6.16 12.29
CA SER A 202 -19.28 -5.75 11.52
C SER A 202 -20.35 -5.18 12.44
N TYR A 203 -21.09 -4.18 11.96
CA TYR A 203 -22.20 -3.51 12.63
C TYR A 203 -23.40 -3.50 11.69
N THR A 204 -24.53 -4.04 12.15
CA THR A 204 -25.79 -3.96 11.40
C THR A 204 -26.82 -3.21 12.20
N GLN A 205 -27.30 -2.05 11.71
CA GLN A 205 -28.39 -1.27 12.29
C GLN A 205 -29.42 -0.93 11.20
N ASP A 206 -30.69 -1.24 11.41
CA ASP A 206 -31.80 -0.99 10.46
C ASP A 206 -31.53 -1.46 9.02
N GLY A 207 -30.84 -2.59 8.88
CA GLY A 207 -30.47 -3.17 7.58
C GLY A 207 -29.31 -2.47 6.86
N LEU A 208 -28.64 -1.52 7.51
CA LEU A 208 -27.35 -0.96 7.10
C LEU A 208 -26.24 -1.77 7.78
N GLU A 209 -25.45 -2.46 6.97
CA GLU A 209 -24.26 -3.20 7.40
C GLU A 209 -23.01 -2.36 7.09
N GLU A 210 -22.29 -1.97 8.13
CA GLU A 210 -20.99 -1.30 8.06
C GLU A 210 -19.95 -2.17 8.75
N SER A 211 -18.67 -2.00 8.40
CA SER A 211 -17.61 -2.79 9.03
C SER A 211 -16.31 -2.01 9.20
N LEU A 212 -15.53 -2.45 10.17
CA LEU A 212 -14.16 -2.03 10.44
C LEU A 212 -13.29 -3.28 10.36
N GLU A 213 -12.24 -3.26 9.56
CA GLU A 213 -11.29 -4.35 9.46
C GLU A 213 -9.91 -3.88 9.92
N LEU A 214 -9.23 -4.71 10.72
CA LEU A 214 -7.91 -4.46 11.27
C LEU A 214 -6.99 -5.60 10.84
N ASN A 215 -6.06 -5.35 9.94
CA ASN A 215 -4.98 -6.28 9.60
C ASN A 215 -3.87 -6.12 10.63
N ILE A 216 -3.64 -7.15 11.44
CA ILE A 216 -2.64 -7.16 12.49
C ILE A 216 -1.50 -8.04 12.03
N ARG A 217 -0.30 -7.47 11.87
CA ARG A 217 0.95 -8.19 11.58
C ARG A 217 2.02 -7.72 12.55
N GLU A 218 3.13 -8.46 12.63
CA GLU A 218 4.23 -8.18 13.58
C GLU A 218 4.80 -6.77 13.42
N ASN A 219 5.09 -6.38 12.18
CA ASN A 219 5.79 -5.12 11.89
C ASN A 219 4.85 -4.00 11.44
N ASN A 220 3.61 -4.33 11.06
CA ASN A 220 2.68 -3.40 10.43
C ASN A 220 1.25 -3.70 10.89
N MET A 221 0.44 -2.66 11.09
CA MET A 221 -0.99 -2.81 11.29
C MET A 221 -1.76 -1.86 10.38
N TYR A 222 -2.84 -2.34 9.77
CA TYR A 222 -3.66 -1.53 8.88
C TYR A 222 -5.11 -1.55 9.34
N VAL A 223 -5.79 -0.41 9.18
CA VAL A 223 -7.26 -0.32 9.31
C VAL A 223 -7.90 -0.10 7.95
N PHE A 224 -9.03 -0.78 7.74
CA PHE A 224 -9.89 -0.68 6.58
C PHE A 224 -11.32 -0.43 7.03
N TYR A 225 -12.08 0.21 6.15
CA TYR A 225 -13.53 0.33 6.26
C TYR A 225 -14.09 -0.35 5.01
N PRO A 226 -14.34 -1.68 5.07
CA PRO A 226 -14.83 -2.42 3.92
C PRO A 226 -16.12 -1.81 3.40
N ASN A 227 -16.24 -1.74 2.07
CA ASN A 227 -17.39 -1.12 1.42
C ASN A 227 -18.69 -1.77 1.90
N SER A 228 -19.60 -0.97 2.48
CA SER A 228 -20.99 -1.40 2.50
C SER A 228 -21.42 -1.62 1.05
N LYS A 229 -21.99 -2.80 0.76
CA LYS A 229 -22.34 -3.26 -0.61
C LYS A 229 -23.25 -2.30 -1.38
N ARG A 230 -23.78 -1.25 -0.73
CA ARG A 230 -24.74 -0.27 -1.25
C ARG A 230 -24.14 1.05 -1.74
N ASN A 231 -22.85 1.33 -1.55
CA ASN A 231 -22.29 2.68 -1.79
C ASN A 231 -21.59 2.90 -3.14
N ARG A 232 -21.91 2.12 -4.19
CA ARG A 232 -21.45 2.49 -5.55
C ARG A 232 -22.40 3.52 -6.13
N MET A 233 -21.86 4.70 -6.44
CA MET A 233 -22.58 5.73 -7.20
C MET A 233 -23.06 5.12 -8.53
N SER A 234 -24.34 5.31 -8.87
CA SER A 234 -24.83 4.86 -10.18
C SER A 234 -24.08 5.59 -11.30
N SER A 235 -23.94 4.97 -12.48
CA SER A 235 -23.29 5.61 -13.64
C SER A 235 -23.96 6.94 -13.99
N PHE A 236 -25.29 6.98 -13.95
CA PHE A 236 -26.08 8.20 -14.16
C PHE A 236 -25.72 9.31 -13.15
N THR A 237 -25.65 8.96 -11.86
CA THR A 237 -25.28 9.93 -10.81
C THR A 237 -23.86 10.45 -11.00
N TYR A 238 -22.92 9.57 -11.38
CA TYR A 238 -21.54 9.94 -11.66
C TYR A 238 -21.42 10.91 -12.84
N GLU A 239 -22.11 10.62 -13.95
CA GLU A 239 -22.14 11.48 -15.14
C GLU A 239 -22.77 12.84 -14.84
N LEU A 240 -23.87 12.87 -14.08
CA LEU A 240 -24.53 14.11 -13.69
C LEU A 240 -23.61 15.01 -12.85
N PHE A 241 -22.97 14.48 -11.81
CA PHE A 241 -22.06 15.25 -10.98
C PHE A 241 -20.80 15.69 -11.76
N THR A 242 -20.31 14.87 -12.68
CA THR A 242 -19.22 15.23 -13.59
C THR A 242 -19.61 16.42 -14.48
N TYR A 243 -20.82 16.39 -15.05
CA TYR A 243 -21.37 17.48 -15.85
C TYR A 243 -21.53 18.77 -15.04
N ILE A 244 -22.07 18.67 -13.83
CA ILE A 244 -22.22 19.82 -12.91
C ILE A 244 -20.85 20.44 -12.60
N ALA A 245 -19.86 19.62 -12.21
CA ALA A 245 -18.52 20.10 -11.91
C ALA A 245 -17.89 20.82 -13.12
N LYS A 246 -18.02 20.26 -14.33
CA LYS A 246 -17.51 20.87 -15.56
C LYS A 246 -18.15 22.23 -15.86
N ASN A 247 -19.46 22.36 -15.66
CA ASN A 247 -20.18 23.62 -15.84
C ASN A 247 -19.83 24.67 -14.80
N LEU A 248 -19.60 24.26 -13.55
CA LEU A 248 -19.14 25.18 -12.50
C LEU A 248 -17.72 25.69 -12.79
N SER A 249 -16.83 24.82 -13.27
CA SER A 249 -15.45 25.21 -13.61
C SER A 249 -15.34 26.23 -14.75
N SER A 250 -16.35 26.36 -15.62
CA SER A 250 -16.30 27.29 -16.75
C SER A 250 -16.61 28.75 -16.37
N ARG A 251 -17.21 28.99 -15.20
CA ARG A 251 -17.79 30.29 -14.82
C ARG A 251 -16.85 31.25 -14.08
N ARG A 252 -15.58 30.86 -13.86
CA ARG A 252 -14.49 31.68 -13.28
C ARG A 252 -14.79 32.40 -11.94
N ASN A 253 -15.78 31.93 -11.16
CA ASN A 253 -16.03 32.37 -9.79
C ASN A 253 -15.32 31.44 -8.79
N MET A 254 -14.69 32.00 -7.76
CA MET A 254 -14.02 31.24 -6.70
C MET A 254 -14.94 30.24 -5.98
N ALA A 255 -16.17 30.61 -5.64
CA ALA A 255 -17.11 29.73 -4.95
C ALA A 255 -17.52 28.54 -5.84
N GLU A 256 -17.79 28.81 -7.12
CA GLU A 256 -18.14 27.77 -8.09
C GLU A 256 -16.95 26.84 -8.39
N LEU A 257 -15.73 27.39 -8.48
CA LEU A 257 -14.50 26.61 -8.64
C LEU A 257 -14.22 25.73 -7.41
N ALA A 258 -14.42 26.26 -6.20
CA ALA A 258 -14.28 25.50 -4.96
C ALA A 258 -15.30 24.34 -4.89
N LEU A 259 -16.56 24.62 -5.26
CA LEU A 259 -17.61 23.59 -5.32
C LEU A 259 -17.31 22.53 -6.39
N ALA A 260 -16.84 22.95 -7.58
CA ALA A 260 -16.43 22.03 -8.64
C ALA A 260 -15.31 21.10 -8.16
N ASN A 261 -14.28 21.65 -7.49
CA ASN A 261 -13.18 20.88 -6.94
C ASN A 261 -13.64 19.90 -5.85
N TYR A 262 -14.57 20.32 -4.99
CA TYR A 262 -15.16 19.45 -3.97
C TYR A 262 -15.94 18.29 -4.59
N ILE A 263 -16.77 18.56 -5.60
CA ILE A 263 -17.51 17.51 -6.32
C ILE A 263 -16.54 16.53 -6.97
N GLN A 264 -15.50 17.02 -7.66
CA GLN A 264 -14.49 16.15 -8.27
C GLN A 264 -13.71 15.33 -7.23
N TYR A 265 -13.41 15.90 -6.07
CA TYR A 265 -12.81 15.17 -4.96
C TYR A 265 -13.72 14.02 -4.53
N GLN A 266 -15.00 14.29 -4.26
CA GLN A 266 -15.95 13.25 -3.86
C GLN A 266 -16.06 12.15 -4.91
N LEU A 267 -16.18 12.50 -6.19
CA LEU A 267 -16.21 11.52 -7.29
C LEU A 267 -14.97 10.61 -7.31
N ARG A 268 -13.77 11.16 -7.08
CA ARG A 268 -12.54 10.37 -6.96
C ARG A 268 -12.58 9.43 -5.77
N VAL A 269 -13.05 9.88 -4.59
CA VAL A 269 -13.10 9.00 -3.42
C VAL A 269 -14.12 7.88 -3.59
N PHE A 270 -15.28 8.15 -4.21
CA PHE A 270 -16.30 7.13 -4.47
C PHE A 270 -15.86 6.05 -5.46
N ASN A 271 -14.96 6.35 -6.41
CA ASN A 271 -14.54 5.38 -7.43
C ASN A 271 -13.30 4.55 -7.06
N CYS A 272 -12.62 4.82 -5.94
CA CYS A 272 -11.46 4.01 -5.48
C CYS A 272 -10.30 3.86 -6.47
N GLU A 273 -10.09 4.77 -7.42
CA GLU A 273 -9.05 4.56 -8.44
C GLU A 273 -7.72 5.20 -8.01
N ASP A 274 -6.80 4.43 -7.42
CA ASP A 274 -5.42 4.86 -7.13
C ASP A 274 -4.75 5.53 -8.32
N ASP A 275 -4.97 4.97 -9.51
CA ASP A 275 -4.45 5.49 -10.77
C ASP A 275 -4.97 6.91 -11.05
N THR A 276 -6.21 7.24 -10.67
CA THR A 276 -6.75 8.61 -10.84
C THR A 276 -6.09 9.62 -9.94
N LEU A 277 -5.75 9.25 -8.70
CA LEU A 277 -5.07 10.17 -7.77
C LEU A 277 -3.63 10.43 -8.22
N ILE A 278 -2.88 9.37 -8.57
CA ILE A 278 -1.51 9.49 -9.10
C ILE A 278 -1.52 10.37 -10.36
N LYS A 279 -2.45 10.09 -11.28
CA LYS A 279 -2.64 10.88 -12.50
C LYS A 279 -2.94 12.34 -12.21
N THR A 280 -3.90 12.62 -11.32
CA THR A 280 -4.30 14.00 -10.96
C THR A 280 -3.14 14.76 -10.34
N LEU A 281 -2.47 14.16 -9.35
CA LEU A 281 -1.31 14.77 -8.69
C LEU A 281 -0.18 15.02 -9.69
N SER A 282 0.10 14.08 -10.59
CA SER A 282 1.13 14.23 -11.62
C SER A 282 0.76 15.33 -12.63
N GLN A 283 -0.51 15.43 -13.02
CA GLN A 283 -0.99 16.51 -13.90
C GLN A 283 -0.83 17.89 -13.26
N GLU A 284 -1.17 18.03 -11.98
CA GLU A 284 -0.94 19.29 -11.26
C GLU A 284 0.56 19.56 -11.09
N ALA A 285 1.36 18.54 -10.78
CA ALA A 285 2.81 18.66 -10.66
C ALA A 285 3.47 19.20 -11.95
N ARG A 286 2.98 18.80 -13.14
CA ARG A 286 3.45 19.34 -14.43
C ARG A 286 3.20 20.84 -14.59
N GLN A 287 2.19 21.38 -13.91
CA GLN A 287 1.84 22.80 -13.97
C GLN A 287 2.65 23.65 -12.97
N ILE A 288 3.48 23.02 -12.13
CA ILE A 288 4.27 23.72 -11.12
C ILE A 288 5.54 24.27 -11.74
N THR A 289 5.79 25.55 -11.47
CA THR A 289 7.05 26.19 -11.89
C THR A 289 8.17 25.67 -11.00
N LYS A 290 9.05 24.85 -11.59
CA LYS A 290 10.17 24.18 -10.92
C LYS A 290 10.98 25.12 -10.04
N GLY A 291 11.29 24.68 -8.82
CA GLY A 291 12.08 25.46 -7.85
C GLY A 291 11.40 26.71 -7.26
N THR A 292 10.14 26.99 -7.59
CA THR A 292 9.39 28.14 -7.05
C THR A 292 8.24 27.70 -6.15
N HIS A 293 7.62 28.66 -5.46
CA HIS A 293 6.41 28.41 -4.68
C HIS A 293 5.14 28.33 -5.56
N HIS A 294 5.20 28.82 -6.81
CA HIS A 294 4.01 28.98 -7.63
C HIS A 294 3.52 27.64 -8.16
N GLY A 295 2.30 27.27 -7.76
CA GLY A 295 1.62 26.04 -8.16
C GLY A 295 1.66 24.94 -7.09
N LEU A 296 2.45 25.10 -6.03
CA LEU A 296 2.46 24.13 -4.92
C LEU A 296 1.10 24.08 -4.20
N GLU A 297 0.38 25.20 -4.14
CA GLU A 297 -0.96 25.33 -3.56
C GLU A 297 -1.99 24.41 -4.23
N ARG A 298 -1.76 24.01 -5.49
CA ARG A 298 -2.65 23.12 -6.25
C ARG A 298 -2.80 21.75 -5.60
N PHE A 299 -1.73 21.25 -4.98
CA PHE A 299 -1.80 20.00 -4.22
C PHE A 299 -2.73 20.08 -3.01
N PHE A 300 -2.98 21.26 -2.46
CA PHE A 300 -3.89 21.41 -1.34
C PHE A 300 -5.37 21.46 -1.76
N MET A 301 -5.63 21.61 -3.06
CA MET A 301 -6.99 21.68 -3.62
C MET A 301 -7.52 20.31 -4.12
N ILE A 302 -6.65 19.30 -4.26
CA ILE A 302 -7.05 17.98 -4.81
C ILE A 302 -7.77 17.13 -3.76
N GLY A 303 -7.37 17.23 -2.50
CA GLY A 303 -7.89 16.42 -1.41
C GLY A 303 -7.28 16.79 -0.06
N PRO A 304 -7.84 16.25 1.04
CA PRO A 304 -7.41 16.62 2.37
C PRO A 304 -6.05 16.03 2.75
N ILE A 305 -5.19 16.87 3.29
CA ILE A 305 -3.78 16.55 3.60
C ILE A 305 -3.63 15.63 4.81
N TYR A 306 -4.69 15.24 5.51
CA TYR A 306 -4.52 14.42 6.72
C TYR A 306 -4.25 12.93 6.45
N GLN A 307 -4.64 12.41 5.28
CA GLN A 307 -4.49 10.97 4.97
C GLN A 307 -3.04 10.61 4.66
N TYR A 308 -2.53 9.54 5.30
CA TYR A 308 -1.16 9.04 5.09
C TYR A 308 -0.79 8.88 3.62
N ASN A 309 -1.60 8.11 2.88
CA ASN A 309 -1.36 7.82 1.47
C ASN A 309 -1.34 9.08 0.60
N TYR A 310 -2.21 10.05 0.92
CA TYR A 310 -2.27 11.31 0.20
C TYR A 310 -1.04 12.19 0.47
N LYS A 311 -0.62 12.31 1.74
CA LYS A 311 0.64 12.98 2.12
C LYS A 311 1.85 12.35 1.42
N LYS A 312 1.97 11.02 1.48
CA LYS A 312 3.05 10.27 0.81
C LYS A 312 3.06 10.57 -0.70
N ASN A 313 1.90 10.54 -1.33
CA ASN A 313 1.75 10.78 -2.76
C ASN A 313 2.14 12.21 -3.17
N ILE A 314 1.74 13.24 -2.41
CA ILE A 314 2.20 14.62 -2.65
C ILE A 314 3.72 14.72 -2.52
N ALA A 315 4.29 14.14 -1.45
CA ALA A 315 5.73 14.18 -1.22
C ALA A 315 6.50 13.56 -2.40
N ILE A 316 6.05 12.40 -2.89
CA ILE A 316 6.60 11.75 -4.09
C ILE A 316 6.50 12.68 -5.31
N CYS A 317 5.31 13.22 -5.61
CA CYS A 317 5.12 14.08 -6.79
C CYS A 317 6.05 15.28 -6.79
N VAL A 318 6.12 15.99 -5.66
CA VAL A 318 6.97 17.19 -5.51
C VAL A 318 8.44 16.82 -5.69
N LEU A 319 8.91 15.78 -5.01
CA LEU A 319 10.28 15.29 -5.11
C LEU A 319 10.65 14.87 -6.54
N MET A 320 9.78 14.10 -7.20
CA MET A 320 10.04 13.60 -8.55
C MET A 320 10.02 14.71 -9.60
N ASN A 321 9.20 15.76 -9.40
CA ASN A 321 9.19 16.92 -10.29
C ASN A 321 10.49 17.74 -10.21
N ASP A 322 11.10 17.78 -9.03
CA ASP A 322 12.33 18.54 -8.75
C ASP A 322 13.62 17.72 -8.83
N LEU A 323 13.56 16.42 -9.17
CA LEU A 323 14.68 15.48 -9.19
C LEU A 323 15.92 15.93 -10.00
N LYS A 324 15.73 16.87 -10.94
CA LYS A 324 16.78 17.40 -11.82
C LYS A 324 17.40 18.72 -11.33
N ASN A 325 16.79 19.38 -10.36
CA ASN A 325 17.20 20.70 -9.92
C ASN A 325 18.26 20.60 -8.82
N THR A 326 19.12 21.61 -8.72
CA THR A 326 19.95 21.79 -7.53
C THR A 326 19.03 22.27 -6.40
N LEU A 327 18.83 21.42 -5.41
CA LEU A 327 17.92 21.67 -4.30
C LEU A 327 18.71 22.00 -3.03
N PHE A 328 18.20 22.96 -2.27
CA PHE A 328 18.66 23.32 -0.93
C PHE A 328 17.54 23.09 0.08
N ASN A 329 17.87 22.91 1.36
CA ASN A 329 16.90 22.72 2.44
C ASN A 329 15.80 23.80 2.52
N ASN A 330 16.09 25.03 2.10
CA ASN A 330 15.15 26.15 2.10
C ASN A 330 14.33 26.30 0.81
N THR A 331 14.54 25.43 -0.19
CA THR A 331 13.74 25.44 -1.42
C THR A 331 12.26 25.20 -1.07
N PRO A 332 11.29 25.96 -1.62
CA PRO A 332 9.89 25.84 -1.23
C PRO A 332 9.32 24.41 -1.30
N SER A 333 9.68 23.67 -2.35
CA SER A 333 9.29 22.27 -2.53
C SER A 333 9.88 21.34 -1.46
N ILE A 334 11.17 21.50 -1.14
CA ILE A 334 11.85 20.76 -0.07
C ILE A 334 11.22 21.06 1.28
N ARG A 335 10.93 22.33 1.60
CA ARG A 335 10.25 22.72 2.85
C ARG A 335 8.85 22.10 2.95
N MET A 336 8.09 22.12 1.85
CA MET A 336 6.77 21.49 1.80
C MET A 336 6.86 19.97 2.04
N VAL A 337 7.78 19.29 1.36
CA VAL A 337 8.02 17.86 1.57
C VAL A 337 8.47 17.58 3.01
N SER A 338 9.37 18.39 3.56
CA SER A 338 9.83 18.27 4.95
C SER A 338 8.68 18.39 5.95
N ASN A 339 7.78 19.36 5.75
CA ASN A 339 6.61 19.54 6.62
C ASN A 339 5.60 18.40 6.47
N ILE A 340 5.34 17.95 5.24
CA ILE A 340 4.43 16.85 4.97
C ILE A 340 4.95 15.57 5.62
N ILE A 341 6.22 15.21 5.36
CA ILE A 341 6.85 14.03 5.93
C ILE A 341 6.98 14.17 7.46
N GLY A 342 7.42 15.32 7.97
CA GLY A 342 7.49 15.60 9.41
C GLY A 342 6.13 15.45 10.12
N SER A 343 5.02 15.76 9.44
CA SER A 343 3.66 15.54 9.95
C SER A 343 3.17 14.10 9.79
N ILE A 344 3.87 13.28 9.00
CA ILE A 344 3.58 11.86 8.83
C ILE A 344 4.26 11.09 9.95
N ILE A 345 5.58 11.28 10.15
CA ILE A 345 6.45 10.39 10.93
C ILE A 345 5.84 10.08 12.30
N PRO A 346 5.36 8.84 12.51
CA PRO A 346 5.19 8.26 13.82
C PRO A 346 6.46 7.48 14.19
N HIS A 347 6.57 7.05 15.44
CA HIS A 347 7.73 6.37 16.01
C HIS A 347 8.01 4.95 15.45
N THR A 348 7.37 4.51 14.35
CA THR A 348 7.51 3.13 13.86
C THR A 348 8.56 2.99 12.75
N GLU A 349 9.37 1.94 12.85
CA GLU A 349 10.46 1.62 11.92
C GLU A 349 9.96 1.42 10.47
N ALA A 350 8.80 0.78 10.31
CA ALA A 350 8.24 0.49 9.00
C ALA A 350 7.88 1.75 8.19
N LEU A 351 7.33 2.77 8.85
CA LEU A 351 7.02 4.05 8.20
C LEU A 351 8.28 4.83 7.84
N GLN A 352 9.27 4.82 8.72
CA GLN A 352 10.56 5.43 8.44
C GLN A 352 11.25 4.74 7.25
N LYS A 353 11.17 3.41 7.14
CA LYS A 353 11.63 2.64 5.98
C LYS A 353 10.91 3.03 4.68
N GLU A 354 9.59 3.15 4.72
CA GLU A 354 8.80 3.52 3.54
C GLU A 354 9.05 4.98 3.08
N LEU A 355 9.37 5.88 4.01
CA LEU A 355 9.73 7.27 3.69
C LEU A 355 11.19 7.37 3.22
N LEU A 356 12.09 6.59 3.81
CA LEU A 356 13.51 6.55 3.43
C LEU A 356 13.69 6.11 1.97
N SER A 357 12.91 5.15 1.46
CA SER A 357 12.96 4.77 0.03
C SER A 357 12.73 5.96 -0.87
N ILE A 358 11.73 6.79 -0.57
CA ILE A 358 11.38 7.96 -1.37
C ILE A 358 12.52 8.98 -1.33
N LEU A 359 13.07 9.23 -0.14
CA LEU A 359 14.15 10.19 0.07
C LEU A 359 15.49 9.74 -0.54
N PHE A 360 15.72 8.43 -0.64
CA PHE A 360 16.93 7.88 -1.25
C PHE A 360 17.15 8.38 -2.68
N TYR A 361 16.05 8.57 -3.43
CA TYR A 361 16.12 9.07 -4.80
C TYR A 361 16.40 10.58 -4.90
N ALA A 362 16.24 11.35 -3.82
CA ALA A 362 16.43 12.80 -3.83
C ALA A 362 17.91 13.25 -3.84
N ALA A 363 18.86 12.32 -3.65
CA ALA A 363 20.30 12.58 -3.41
C ALA A 363 20.56 13.51 -2.20
N ASN A 364 21.52 13.14 -1.35
CA ASN A 364 21.92 13.98 -0.22
C ASN A 364 20.76 14.35 0.75
N TYR A 365 19.86 13.38 1.01
CA TYR A 365 18.63 13.61 1.78
C TYR A 365 18.90 14.19 3.18
N GLU A 366 20.00 13.80 3.82
CA GLU A 366 20.40 14.28 5.15
C GLU A 366 20.58 15.80 5.17
N ASN A 367 21.15 16.37 4.09
CA ASN A 367 21.33 17.80 3.95
C ASN A 367 20.05 18.53 3.53
N LEU A 368 19.18 17.87 2.75
CA LEU A 368 17.91 18.44 2.31
C LEU A 368 16.87 18.46 3.44
N TYR A 369 16.92 17.49 4.36
CA TYR A 369 15.90 17.25 5.38
C TYR A 369 16.48 17.13 6.79
N PRO A 370 17.16 18.17 7.32
CA PRO A 370 17.84 18.09 8.62
C PRO A 370 16.90 17.82 9.81
N ASN A 371 15.61 18.14 9.65
CA ASN A 371 14.60 17.97 10.70
C ASN A 371 13.89 16.60 10.66
N ILE A 372 14.23 15.73 9.70
CA ILE A 372 13.67 14.40 9.60
C ILE A 372 14.63 13.42 10.28
N TYR A 373 14.24 12.92 11.45
CA TYR A 373 15.02 11.90 12.15
C TYR A 373 14.75 10.52 11.53
N ILE A 374 15.83 9.89 11.04
CA ILE A 374 15.82 8.48 10.58
C ILE A 374 16.83 7.74 11.45
N SER A 375 16.41 6.65 12.09
CA SER A 375 17.30 5.92 12.99
C SER A 375 18.51 5.33 12.23
N SER A 376 19.69 5.38 12.85
CA SER A 376 20.94 4.90 12.26
C SER A 376 21.01 3.38 12.09
N GLN A 377 20.11 2.63 12.74
CA GLN A 377 19.96 1.19 12.55
C GLN A 377 19.24 0.86 11.24
N ILE A 378 18.24 1.67 10.86
CA ILE A 378 17.51 1.52 9.59
C ILE A 378 18.44 1.81 8.41
N SER A 379 19.22 2.89 8.46
CA SER A 379 20.05 3.31 7.33
C SER A 379 21.13 2.30 6.93
N LYS A 380 21.61 1.46 7.87
CA LYS A 380 22.66 0.46 7.62
C LYS A 380 22.17 -0.83 6.94
N HIS A 381 20.90 -1.18 7.10
CA HIS A 381 20.33 -2.45 6.60
C HIS A 381 19.19 -2.21 5.60
N TYR A 382 19.05 -0.99 5.10
CA TYR A 382 17.92 -0.62 4.25
C TYR A 382 18.01 -1.27 2.87
N LYS A 383 17.03 -2.10 2.53
CA LYS A 383 16.75 -2.53 1.15
C LYS A 383 15.59 -1.71 0.61
N LEU A 384 15.72 -1.25 -0.63
CA LEU A 384 14.64 -0.58 -1.34
C LEU A 384 13.48 -1.55 -1.58
N ASP A 385 12.30 -1.19 -1.08
CA ASP A 385 11.04 -1.90 -1.35
C ASP A 385 10.64 -1.75 -2.84
N GLU A 386 10.57 -2.87 -3.57
CA GLU A 386 10.22 -2.89 -4.99
C GLU A 386 8.87 -2.25 -5.28
N TYR A 387 7.89 -2.40 -4.38
CA TYR A 387 6.57 -1.81 -4.54
C TYR A 387 6.66 -0.28 -4.55
N THR A 388 7.45 0.30 -3.66
CA THR A 388 7.71 1.74 -3.65
C THR A 388 8.44 2.18 -4.92
N VAL A 389 9.41 1.41 -5.42
CA VAL A 389 10.09 1.73 -6.69
C VAL A 389 9.12 1.72 -7.88
N ILE A 390 8.25 0.70 -7.97
CA ILE A 390 7.21 0.62 -9.02
C ILE A 390 6.29 1.85 -8.95
N LYS A 391 5.89 2.26 -7.75
CA LYS A 391 5.06 3.45 -7.55
C LYS A 391 5.77 4.73 -7.99
N LEU A 392 7.06 4.89 -7.68
CA LEU A 392 7.86 6.03 -8.16
C LEU A 392 7.95 6.04 -9.69
N LEU A 393 8.16 4.89 -10.31
CA LEU A 393 8.21 4.76 -11.77
C LEU A 393 6.87 5.11 -12.43
N ASP A 394 5.76 4.71 -11.84
CA ASP A 394 4.43 5.07 -12.33
C ASP A 394 4.18 6.59 -12.24
N TYR A 395 4.61 7.24 -11.15
CA TYR A 395 4.60 8.71 -11.05
C TYR A 395 5.44 9.38 -12.14
N LEU A 396 6.68 8.92 -12.33
CA LEU A 396 7.58 9.48 -13.33
C LEU A 396 7.06 9.28 -14.77
N ALA A 397 6.40 8.15 -15.03
CA ALA A 397 5.72 7.89 -16.29
C ALA A 397 4.52 8.83 -16.49
N HIS A 398 3.74 9.09 -15.43
CA HIS A 398 2.70 10.12 -15.44
C HIS A 398 3.22 11.56 -15.52
N LEU A 399 4.48 11.82 -15.20
CA LEU A 399 5.14 13.11 -15.46
C LEU A 399 5.74 13.19 -16.87
N GLU A 400 5.68 12.11 -17.66
CA GLU A 400 6.39 11.98 -18.95
C GLU A 400 7.89 12.28 -18.83
N SER A 401 8.48 11.97 -17.67
CA SER A 401 9.87 12.28 -17.36
C SER A 401 10.79 11.11 -17.72
N VAL A 402 11.22 11.03 -18.98
CA VAL A 402 12.14 9.99 -19.48
C VAL A 402 13.42 9.94 -18.65
N GLU A 403 14.08 11.08 -18.47
CA GLU A 403 15.30 11.19 -17.66
C GLU A 403 15.07 10.81 -16.19
N GLY A 404 13.90 11.12 -15.63
CA GLY A 404 13.56 10.75 -14.27
C GLY A 404 13.43 9.24 -14.12
N ILE A 405 12.76 8.56 -15.07
CA ILE A 405 12.70 7.09 -15.12
C ILE A 405 14.10 6.50 -15.22
N LEU A 406 14.95 7.01 -16.14
CA LEU A 406 16.33 6.53 -16.30
C LEU A 406 17.16 6.72 -15.03
N LYS A 407 17.05 7.87 -14.35
CA LYS A 407 17.74 8.14 -13.08
C LYS A 407 17.24 7.22 -11.96
N CYS A 408 15.93 7.01 -11.85
CA CYS A 408 15.34 6.11 -10.85
C CYS A 408 15.81 4.66 -11.05
N LEU A 409 15.76 4.15 -12.29
CA LEU A 409 16.24 2.80 -12.61
C LEU A 409 17.76 2.68 -12.41
N SER A 410 18.53 3.69 -12.80
CA SER A 410 19.98 3.74 -12.55
C SER A 410 20.31 3.62 -11.06
N ILE A 411 19.64 4.40 -10.21
CA ILE A 411 19.84 4.34 -8.75
C ILE A 411 19.50 2.95 -8.23
N TYR A 412 18.33 2.40 -8.61
CA TYR A 412 17.90 1.07 -8.20
C TYR A 412 18.91 -0.03 -8.61
N LEU A 413 19.40 0.01 -9.86
CA LEU A 413 20.37 -0.94 -10.39
C LEU A 413 21.75 -0.85 -9.70
N ASN A 414 22.18 0.34 -9.27
CA ASN A 414 23.48 0.53 -8.61
C ASN A 414 23.45 0.17 -7.11
N ILE A 415 22.28 0.15 -6.48
CA ILE A 415 22.12 -0.25 -5.07
C ILE A 415 22.02 -1.77 -4.94
N GLY A 416 21.42 -2.44 -5.93
CA GLY A 416 21.25 -3.89 -5.95
C GLY A 416 22.59 -4.61 -5.73
N GLU A 417 22.63 -5.50 -4.73
CA GLU A 417 23.70 -6.48 -4.62
C GLU A 417 23.58 -7.47 -5.79
N TYR A 418 24.72 -7.93 -6.30
CA TYR A 418 24.76 -8.85 -7.44
C TYR A 418 23.91 -10.11 -7.15
N PRO A 419 23.04 -10.56 -8.09
CA PRO A 419 23.01 -10.24 -9.53
C PRO A 419 21.93 -9.22 -9.96
N ILE A 420 22.37 -8.10 -10.54
CA ILE A 420 21.57 -6.88 -10.86
C ILE A 420 20.44 -7.07 -11.89
N ILE A 421 20.52 -8.05 -12.80
CA ILE A 421 19.44 -8.25 -13.79
C ILE A 421 18.21 -8.94 -13.23
N HIS A 422 18.36 -9.72 -12.16
CA HIS A 422 17.20 -10.16 -11.41
C HIS A 422 16.45 -8.97 -10.85
N CYS A 423 17.10 -7.86 -10.49
CA CYS A 423 16.43 -6.69 -9.95
C CYS A 423 15.51 -6.02 -10.98
N LEU A 424 15.98 -5.67 -12.19
CA LEU A 424 15.11 -5.03 -13.19
C LEU A 424 14.01 -5.98 -13.69
N PHE A 425 14.36 -7.25 -13.92
CA PHE A 425 13.39 -8.25 -14.34
C PHE A 425 12.31 -8.43 -13.27
N HIS A 426 12.69 -8.64 -12.01
CA HIS A 426 11.79 -8.83 -10.90
C HIS A 426 10.91 -7.59 -10.68
N LEU A 427 11.48 -6.39 -10.78
CA LEU A 427 10.74 -5.15 -10.72
C LEU A 427 9.66 -5.07 -11.81
N LEU A 428 10.01 -5.40 -13.05
CA LEU A 428 9.05 -5.44 -14.16
C LEU A 428 8.05 -6.58 -14.01
N GLU A 429 8.42 -7.72 -13.42
CA GLU A 429 7.53 -8.85 -13.17
C GLU A 429 6.43 -8.45 -12.16
N LEU A 430 6.82 -7.80 -11.06
CA LEU A 430 5.92 -7.31 -10.00
C LEU A 430 5.05 -6.13 -10.45
N ALA A 431 5.52 -5.31 -11.39
CA ALA A 431 4.76 -4.15 -11.85
C ALA A 431 3.43 -4.56 -12.50
N PRO A 432 2.33 -3.82 -12.28
CA PRO A 432 1.10 -4.00 -13.05
C PRO A 432 1.30 -3.72 -14.55
N LEU A 433 0.48 -4.33 -15.42
CA LEU A 433 0.56 -4.15 -16.88
C LEU A 433 0.43 -2.66 -17.29
N HIS A 434 -0.51 -1.93 -16.70
CA HIS A 434 -0.72 -0.51 -17.02
C HIS A 434 0.53 0.34 -16.72
N VAL A 435 1.24 0.06 -15.61
CA VAL A 435 2.50 0.75 -15.27
C VAL A 435 3.57 0.44 -16.32
N LYS A 436 3.72 -0.85 -16.70
CA LYS A 436 4.65 -1.29 -17.75
C LYS A 436 4.38 -0.60 -19.10
N GLN A 437 3.12 -0.52 -19.52
CA GLN A 437 2.73 0.14 -20.76
C GLN A 437 3.00 1.65 -20.71
N ARG A 438 2.72 2.31 -19.57
CA ARG A 438 2.99 3.74 -19.38
C ARG A 438 4.49 4.05 -19.38
N MET A 439 5.29 3.21 -18.73
CA MET A 439 6.76 3.29 -18.78
C MET A 439 7.27 3.11 -20.21
N LEU A 440 6.76 2.11 -20.94
CA LEU A 440 7.11 1.88 -22.34
C LEU A 440 6.77 3.10 -23.19
N ALA A 441 5.56 3.66 -23.05
CA ALA A 441 5.14 4.86 -23.75
C ALA A 441 6.09 6.02 -23.51
N CYS A 442 6.49 6.25 -22.26
CA CYS A 442 7.43 7.31 -21.88
C CYS A 442 8.82 7.06 -22.50
N LEU A 443 9.43 5.89 -22.25
CA LEU A 443 10.78 5.54 -22.71
C LEU A 443 10.90 5.48 -24.24
N THR A 444 9.81 5.24 -24.97
CA THR A 444 9.82 5.14 -26.43
C THR A 444 9.26 6.38 -27.13
N ILE A 445 8.91 7.43 -26.38
CA ILE A 445 8.26 8.65 -26.88
C ILE A 445 7.01 8.30 -27.70
N GLY A 446 6.12 7.51 -27.09
CA GLY A 446 4.90 7.00 -27.71
C GLY A 446 5.16 6.07 -28.88
N GLY A 447 6.20 5.23 -28.80
CA GLY A 447 6.53 4.22 -29.82
C GLY A 447 7.39 4.72 -30.97
N LYS A 448 7.90 5.95 -30.92
CA LYS A 448 8.68 6.57 -32.02
C LYS A 448 10.16 6.18 -32.03
N THR A 449 10.71 5.73 -30.90
CA THR A 449 12.15 5.42 -30.79
C THR A 449 12.43 4.32 -29.76
N ILE A 450 13.60 3.68 -29.89
CA ILE A 450 14.16 2.76 -28.89
C ILE A 450 15.41 3.32 -28.20
N LYS A 451 15.77 4.58 -28.47
CA LYS A 451 17.02 5.20 -27.99
C LYS A 451 17.19 5.08 -26.47
N HIS A 452 16.16 5.42 -25.70
CA HIS A 452 16.24 5.36 -24.23
C HIS A 452 16.22 3.94 -23.68
N LEU A 453 15.69 2.96 -24.43
CA LEU A 453 15.84 1.54 -24.08
C LEU A 453 17.30 1.08 -24.28
N ASN A 454 17.99 1.59 -25.31
CA ASN A 454 19.44 1.33 -25.47
C ASN A 454 20.24 1.96 -24.32
N ASP A 455 19.91 3.20 -23.94
CA ASP A 455 20.56 3.89 -22.81
C ASP A 455 20.39 3.09 -21.50
N LEU A 456 19.19 2.53 -21.29
CA LEU A 456 18.89 1.69 -20.13
C LEU A 456 19.63 0.34 -20.16
N GLU A 457 19.73 -0.32 -21.31
CA GLU A 457 20.50 -1.57 -21.45
C GLU A 457 21.99 -1.36 -21.13
N ASN A 458 22.57 -0.27 -21.65
CA ASN A 458 23.94 0.13 -21.35
C ASN A 458 24.12 0.43 -19.86
N THR A 459 23.19 1.18 -19.25
CA THR A 459 23.22 1.47 -17.81
C THR A 459 23.17 0.18 -16.97
N ALA A 460 22.32 -0.77 -17.35
CA ALA A 460 22.23 -2.07 -16.68
C ALA A 460 23.52 -2.91 -16.87
N LYS A 461 24.18 -2.80 -18.03
CA LYS A 461 25.48 -3.43 -18.28
C LYS A 461 26.58 -2.83 -17.39
N ASP A 462 26.66 -1.52 -17.29
CA ASP A 462 27.66 -0.83 -16.48
C ASP A 462 27.47 -1.10 -14.99
N ALA A 463 26.22 -1.09 -14.50
CA ALA A 463 25.90 -1.42 -13.12
C ALA A 463 26.35 -2.85 -12.77
N ARG A 464 26.08 -3.83 -13.65
CA ARG A 464 26.57 -5.21 -13.51
C ARG A 464 28.08 -5.30 -13.41
N ALA A 465 28.80 -4.62 -14.31
CA ALA A 465 30.26 -4.61 -14.29
C ALA A 465 30.81 -4.07 -12.95
N LYS A 466 30.22 -3.00 -12.43
CA LYS A 466 30.59 -2.43 -11.12
C LYS A 466 30.30 -3.38 -9.96
N ALA A 467 29.14 -4.03 -9.94
CA ALA A 467 28.80 -4.97 -8.87
C ALA A 467 29.69 -6.23 -8.89
N ARG A 468 30.03 -6.75 -10.06
CA ARG A 468 31.00 -7.85 -10.21
C ARG A 468 32.37 -7.46 -9.64
N ALA A 469 32.84 -6.27 -9.98
CA ALA A 469 34.11 -5.75 -9.45
C ALA A 469 34.08 -5.63 -7.92
N LYS A 470 32.98 -5.14 -7.34
CA LYS A 470 32.79 -5.06 -5.88
C LYS A 470 32.76 -6.44 -5.21
N ALA A 471 32.16 -7.43 -5.87
CA ALA A 471 32.04 -8.80 -5.35
C ALA A 471 33.30 -9.67 -5.59
N GLY A 472 34.30 -9.19 -6.35
CA GLY A 472 35.48 -9.96 -6.71
C GLY A 472 35.20 -11.13 -7.67
N VAL A 473 34.06 -11.12 -8.37
CA VAL A 473 33.62 -12.21 -9.26
C VAL A 473 33.98 -11.88 -10.72
N LYS A 474 34.56 -12.86 -11.44
CA LYS A 474 34.83 -12.72 -12.88
C LYS A 474 33.55 -12.90 -13.71
N CYS A 475 33.47 -12.20 -14.84
CA CYS A 475 32.35 -12.34 -15.79
C CYS A 475 32.24 -13.78 -16.30
N ILE A 476 31.05 -14.35 -16.25
CA ILE A 476 30.78 -15.66 -16.86
C ILE A 476 30.69 -15.47 -18.39
N PRO A 477 31.37 -16.31 -19.20
CA PRO A 477 31.28 -16.22 -20.66
C PRO A 477 29.83 -16.32 -21.14
N GLY A 478 29.38 -15.35 -21.94
CA GLY A 478 28.03 -15.32 -22.52
C GLY A 478 26.94 -14.68 -21.65
N GLU A 479 27.20 -14.44 -20.36
CA GLU A 479 26.23 -13.88 -19.41
C GLU A 479 25.72 -12.50 -19.85
N ASP A 480 26.59 -11.64 -20.37
CA ASP A 480 26.18 -10.32 -20.86
C ASP A 480 25.26 -10.40 -22.08
N VAL A 481 25.45 -11.39 -22.95
CA VAL A 481 24.59 -11.64 -24.12
C VAL A 481 23.24 -12.18 -23.68
N GLN A 482 23.24 -13.14 -22.74
CA GLN A 482 22.03 -13.73 -22.16
C GLN A 482 21.10 -12.68 -21.57
N ASN A 483 21.70 -11.84 -20.73
CA ASN A 483 21.08 -10.73 -20.06
C ASN A 483 20.52 -9.67 -21.03
N ALA A 484 21.28 -9.29 -22.05
CA ALA A 484 20.82 -8.35 -23.07
C ALA A 484 19.63 -8.92 -23.84
N ASN A 485 19.69 -10.20 -24.23
CA ASN A 485 18.59 -10.86 -24.92
C ASN A 485 17.32 -10.89 -24.07
N LEU A 486 17.42 -11.22 -22.79
CA LEU A 486 16.28 -11.20 -21.88
C LEU A 486 15.65 -9.80 -21.78
N PHE A 487 16.48 -8.76 -21.61
CA PHE A 487 16.02 -7.35 -21.58
C PHE A 487 15.18 -7.00 -22.82
N TRP A 488 15.69 -7.32 -24.01
CA TRP A 488 14.99 -7.02 -25.26
C TRP A 488 13.70 -7.83 -25.43
N LEU A 489 13.69 -9.11 -25.02
CA LEU A 489 12.49 -9.95 -25.09
C LEU A 489 11.37 -9.47 -24.16
N ILE A 490 11.69 -8.94 -22.98
CA ILE A 490 10.70 -8.39 -22.04
C ILE A 490 10.03 -7.17 -22.64
N TRP A 491 10.81 -6.17 -23.06
CA TRP A 491 10.25 -4.93 -23.63
C TRP A 491 9.50 -5.19 -24.93
N MET A 492 9.97 -6.13 -25.75
CA MET A 492 9.24 -6.59 -26.93
C MET A 492 7.88 -7.21 -26.57
N SER A 493 7.82 -8.01 -25.50
CA SER A 493 6.57 -8.63 -25.03
C SER A 493 5.56 -7.61 -24.54
N ILE A 494 6.02 -6.60 -23.77
CA ILE A 494 5.18 -5.48 -23.35
C ILE A 494 4.65 -4.71 -24.56
N ALA A 495 5.52 -4.42 -25.54
CA ALA A 495 5.14 -3.71 -26.77
C ALA A 495 4.11 -4.45 -27.63
N CYS A 496 4.11 -5.79 -27.60
CA CYS A 496 3.14 -6.61 -28.34
C CYS A 496 1.68 -6.43 -27.88
N HIS A 497 1.42 -5.82 -26.71
CA HIS A 497 0.04 -5.52 -26.28
C HIS A 497 -0.66 -4.48 -27.15
N GLU A 498 0.10 -3.53 -27.70
CA GLU A 498 -0.42 -2.46 -28.55
C GLU A 498 0.42 -2.38 -29.82
N ALA A 499 0.51 -3.52 -30.52
CA ALA A 499 1.33 -3.68 -31.71
C ALA A 499 1.17 -2.59 -32.78
N PRO A 500 -0.05 -2.06 -33.07
CA PRO A 500 -0.21 -0.95 -34.01
C PRO A 500 0.54 0.32 -33.60
N VAL A 501 0.61 0.61 -32.30
CA VAL A 501 1.30 1.79 -31.75
C VAL A 501 2.81 1.58 -31.69
N TYR A 502 3.23 0.37 -31.29
CA TYR A 502 4.63 0.07 -30.98
C TYR A 502 5.37 -0.70 -32.07
N ALA A 503 4.91 -0.69 -33.32
CA ALA A 503 5.53 -1.47 -34.40
C ALA A 503 7.04 -1.21 -34.58
N ILE A 504 7.46 0.07 -34.51
CA ILE A 504 8.88 0.48 -34.58
C ILE A 504 9.66 -0.09 -33.39
N VAL A 505 9.07 -0.04 -32.20
CA VAL A 505 9.69 -0.54 -30.96
C VAL A 505 9.84 -2.06 -31.02
N ILE A 506 8.80 -2.79 -31.44
CA ILE A 506 8.84 -4.25 -31.59
C ILE A 506 9.96 -4.64 -32.57
N LYS A 507 10.04 -3.94 -33.71
CA LYS A 507 11.10 -4.16 -34.69
C LYS A 507 12.49 -3.84 -34.12
N GLY A 508 12.63 -2.71 -33.44
CA GLY A 508 13.88 -2.30 -32.80
C GLY A 508 14.35 -3.30 -31.74
N CYS A 509 13.47 -3.74 -30.84
CA CYS A 509 13.79 -4.79 -29.86
C CYS A 509 14.15 -6.11 -30.54
N TYR A 510 13.39 -6.51 -31.57
CA TYR A 510 13.70 -7.71 -32.36
C TYR A 510 15.11 -7.63 -32.97
N ASP A 511 15.48 -6.49 -33.55
CA ASP A 511 16.79 -6.29 -34.18
C ASP A 511 17.93 -6.33 -33.14
N SER A 512 17.70 -5.79 -31.93
CA SER A 512 18.66 -5.79 -30.83
C SER A 512 18.90 -7.17 -30.18
N VAL A 513 18.00 -8.14 -30.36
CA VAL A 513 18.22 -9.52 -29.87
C VAL A 513 19.42 -10.15 -30.60
N LYS A 514 20.44 -10.57 -29.84
CA LYS A 514 21.66 -11.19 -30.35
C LYS A 514 21.40 -12.65 -30.68
N PHE A 515 21.55 -12.98 -31.96
CA PHE A 515 21.49 -14.34 -32.50
C PHE A 515 22.90 -14.81 -32.85
N GLN A 516 23.49 -15.63 -31.98
CA GLN A 516 24.87 -16.11 -32.09
C GLN A 516 24.88 -17.64 -32.00
N ASN A 517 25.75 -18.30 -32.77
CA ASN A 517 25.85 -19.77 -32.82
C ASN A 517 24.50 -20.48 -33.09
N ASN A 518 23.67 -19.90 -33.96
CA ASN A 518 22.34 -20.38 -34.31
C ASN A 518 21.38 -20.55 -33.12
N LYS A 519 21.62 -19.84 -32.01
CA LYS A 519 20.76 -19.84 -30.82
C LYS A 519 20.57 -18.44 -30.26
N ILE A 520 19.50 -18.29 -29.50
CA ILE A 520 19.26 -17.13 -28.64
C ILE A 520 19.38 -17.66 -27.23
N ASP A 521 20.40 -17.20 -26.54
CA ASP A 521 20.62 -17.57 -25.15
C ASP A 521 20.02 -16.48 -24.25
N THR A 522 19.27 -16.88 -23.23
CA THR A 522 18.72 -15.98 -22.19
C THR A 522 19.23 -16.33 -20.79
N GLY A 523 20.11 -17.33 -20.66
CA GLY A 523 20.81 -17.72 -19.42
C GLY A 523 19.95 -18.39 -18.36
N VAL A 524 18.73 -17.90 -18.14
CA VAL A 524 17.79 -18.39 -17.13
C VAL A 524 16.38 -18.42 -17.71
N ASP A 525 15.56 -19.32 -17.18
CA ASP A 525 14.15 -19.49 -17.49
C ASP A 525 13.29 -18.46 -16.71
N HIS A 526 13.57 -17.16 -16.91
CA HIS A 526 12.80 -16.07 -16.29
C HIS A 526 11.41 -15.98 -16.88
N TYR A 527 10.36 -15.76 -16.10
CA TYR A 527 8.97 -15.67 -16.55
C TYR A 527 8.77 -14.48 -17.54
N LEU A 528 8.64 -14.75 -18.84
CA LEU A 528 8.25 -13.74 -19.84
C LEU A 528 6.73 -13.71 -19.82
N GLN A 529 6.19 -12.65 -19.25
CA GLN A 529 4.77 -12.42 -19.25
C GLN A 529 4.26 -12.25 -20.68
N TYR A 530 2.99 -12.63 -20.90
CA TYR A 530 2.25 -12.39 -22.14
C TYR A 530 2.74 -13.18 -23.36
N SER A 531 3.39 -14.33 -23.13
CA SER A 531 4.00 -15.15 -24.19
C SER A 531 3.05 -15.50 -25.33
N ALA A 532 1.78 -15.80 -25.05
CA ALA A 532 0.77 -16.08 -26.07
C ALA A 532 0.47 -14.88 -26.99
N ASN A 533 0.31 -13.69 -26.41
CA ASN A 533 0.06 -12.47 -27.17
C ASN A 533 1.28 -12.05 -27.99
N SER A 534 2.48 -12.16 -27.40
CA SER A 534 3.75 -11.96 -28.10
C SER A 534 3.87 -12.89 -29.31
N LEU A 535 3.61 -14.18 -29.14
CA LEU A 535 3.68 -15.17 -30.22
C LEU A 535 2.70 -14.84 -31.37
N TYR A 536 1.46 -14.52 -31.03
CA TYR A 536 0.45 -14.12 -32.01
C TYR A 536 0.88 -12.88 -32.80
N THR A 537 1.33 -11.84 -32.09
CA THR A 537 1.75 -10.56 -32.67
C THR A 537 2.96 -10.73 -33.58
N LEU A 538 4.01 -11.37 -33.11
CA LEU A 538 5.24 -11.60 -33.87
C LEU A 538 4.97 -12.43 -35.13
N THR A 539 4.06 -13.40 -35.07
CA THR A 539 3.65 -14.19 -36.24
C THR A 539 2.99 -13.33 -37.31
N ARG A 540 2.09 -12.42 -36.92
CA ARG A 540 1.46 -11.46 -37.85
C ARG A 540 2.46 -10.45 -38.41
N MET A 541 3.45 -10.06 -37.61
CA MET A 541 4.49 -9.11 -38.01
C MET A 541 5.66 -9.76 -38.77
N LYS A 542 5.63 -11.07 -39.06
CA LYS A 542 6.76 -11.81 -39.67
C LYS A 542 7.38 -11.09 -40.87
N ARG A 543 6.56 -10.60 -41.81
CA ARG A 543 7.02 -9.89 -43.03
C ARG A 543 7.77 -8.58 -42.74
N HIS A 544 7.50 -7.96 -41.60
CA HIS A 544 8.13 -6.71 -41.16
C HIS A 544 9.38 -6.97 -40.31
N LEU A 545 9.43 -8.11 -39.61
CA LEU A 545 10.53 -8.48 -38.72
C LEU A 545 11.66 -9.21 -39.44
N CYS A 546 11.32 -10.07 -40.40
CA CYS A 546 12.22 -11.01 -41.06
C CYS A 546 12.29 -10.76 -42.56
N ILE A 547 13.49 -10.88 -43.13
CA ILE A 547 13.71 -10.91 -44.58
C ILE A 547 13.62 -12.37 -45.02
N GLN A 548 12.48 -12.74 -45.64
CA GLN A 548 12.09 -14.13 -45.89
C GLN A 548 13.12 -14.95 -46.69
N PHE A 549 13.90 -14.30 -47.55
CA PHE A 549 14.92 -14.94 -48.40
C PHE A 549 16.31 -15.04 -47.74
N ILE A 550 16.49 -14.46 -46.55
CA ILE A 550 17.76 -14.55 -45.80
C ILE A 550 17.60 -15.63 -44.74
N ARG A 551 18.26 -16.78 -44.95
CA ARG A 551 18.24 -17.95 -44.05
C ARG A 551 18.45 -17.56 -42.58
N LYS A 552 19.52 -16.79 -42.29
CA LYS A 552 19.84 -16.32 -40.93
C LYS A 552 18.74 -15.46 -40.30
N SER A 553 18.01 -14.68 -41.11
CA SER A 553 16.89 -13.85 -40.64
C SER A 553 15.70 -14.72 -40.24
N ASN A 554 15.40 -15.75 -41.04
CA ASN A 554 14.34 -16.71 -40.76
C ASN A 554 14.68 -17.61 -39.56
N ASP A 555 15.93 -18.04 -39.42
CA ASP A 555 16.39 -18.83 -38.27
C ASP A 555 16.28 -18.04 -36.96
N LYS A 556 16.65 -16.75 -36.96
CA LYS A 556 16.45 -15.85 -35.81
C LYS A 556 14.97 -15.74 -35.44
N PHE A 557 14.09 -15.57 -36.43
CA PHE A 557 12.65 -15.50 -36.21
C PHE A 557 12.11 -16.79 -35.56
N LEU A 558 12.50 -17.96 -36.09
CA LEU A 558 12.10 -19.26 -35.56
C LEU A 558 12.64 -19.48 -34.13
N ALA A 559 13.86 -19.03 -33.83
CA ALA A 559 14.43 -19.12 -32.50
C ALA A 559 13.64 -18.27 -31.48
N ILE A 560 13.29 -17.02 -31.82
CA ILE A 560 12.45 -16.16 -30.95
C ILE A 560 11.07 -16.78 -30.76
N ARG A 561 10.47 -17.26 -31.85
CA ARG A 561 9.15 -17.91 -31.81
C ARG A 561 9.16 -19.11 -30.87
N LYS A 562 10.17 -19.98 -30.98
CA LYS A 562 10.34 -21.16 -30.15
C LYS A 562 10.45 -20.81 -28.66
N ILE A 563 11.16 -19.73 -28.31
CA ILE A 563 11.25 -19.27 -26.91
C ILE A 563 9.85 -19.03 -26.33
N PHE A 564 8.97 -18.33 -27.05
CA PHE A 564 7.60 -18.07 -26.58
C PHE A 564 6.72 -19.33 -26.57
N GLU A 565 6.86 -20.23 -27.55
CA GLU A 565 6.15 -21.51 -27.59
C GLU A 565 6.50 -22.40 -26.39
N ASP A 566 7.80 -22.58 -26.11
CA ASP A 566 8.29 -23.39 -24.98
C ASP A 566 7.77 -22.85 -23.63
N ARG A 567 7.59 -21.53 -23.53
CA ARG A 567 7.06 -20.86 -22.32
C ARG A 567 5.57 -21.06 -22.13
N ILE A 568 4.78 -20.93 -23.20
CA ILE A 568 3.34 -21.22 -23.15
C ILE A 568 3.10 -22.67 -22.70
N ALA A 569 3.93 -23.61 -23.16
CA ALA A 569 3.85 -25.00 -22.75
C ALA A 569 4.12 -25.17 -21.23
N LYS A 570 5.14 -24.49 -20.69
CA LYS A 570 5.44 -24.49 -19.24
C LYS A 570 4.33 -23.86 -18.40
N GLU A 571 3.77 -22.73 -18.83
CA GLU A 571 2.67 -22.07 -18.14
C GLU A 571 1.45 -22.98 -18.00
N LYS A 572 1.08 -23.69 -19.07
CA LYS A 572 0.00 -24.68 -19.04
C LYS A 572 0.28 -25.80 -18.05
N HIS A 573 1.51 -26.33 -18.06
CA HIS A 573 1.91 -27.41 -17.16
C HIS A 573 1.85 -27.00 -15.68
N LEU A 574 2.33 -25.79 -15.33
CA LEU A 574 2.25 -25.26 -13.96
C LEU A 574 0.81 -25.04 -13.51
N LEU A 575 -0.08 -24.59 -14.41
CA LEU A 575 -1.50 -24.41 -14.12
C LEU A 575 -2.17 -25.76 -13.82
N GLU A 576 -1.81 -26.82 -14.56
CA GLU A 576 -2.28 -28.19 -14.31
C GLU A 576 -1.80 -28.73 -12.97
N ILE A 577 -0.54 -28.50 -12.59
CA ILE A 577 0.00 -28.88 -11.29
C ILE A 577 -0.75 -28.17 -10.17
N ARG A 578 -0.98 -26.85 -10.27
CA ARG A 578 -1.75 -26.09 -9.27
C ARG A 578 -3.17 -26.60 -9.13
N LYS A 579 -3.85 -26.94 -10.24
CA LYS A 579 -5.19 -27.53 -10.21
C LYS A 579 -5.19 -28.87 -9.48
N LYS A 580 -4.17 -29.70 -9.67
CA LYS A 580 -4.01 -31.00 -8.97
C LYS A 580 -3.67 -30.87 -7.48
N LEU A 581 -3.03 -29.78 -7.06
CA LEU A 581 -2.70 -29.52 -5.65
C LEU A 581 -3.85 -28.88 -4.87
N LEU A 582 -4.81 -28.27 -5.57
CA LEU A 582 -6.01 -27.64 -5.00
C LEU A 582 -7.25 -28.55 -5.07
N SER A 583 -7.16 -29.67 -5.80
CA SER A 583 -8.12 -30.79 -5.79
C SER A 583 -7.66 -31.85 -4.81
#